data_AF-A0AAD6Z9N3-F1
#
_entry.id   AF-A0AAD6Z9N3-F1
#
_cell.length_a   1.000
_cell.length_b   1.000
_cell.length_c   1.000
_cell.angle_alpha   90.00
_cell.angle_beta   90.00
_cell.angle_gamma   90.00
#
_symmetry.space_group_name_H-M   'P 1'
#
loop_
_entity.id
_entity.type
_entity.pdbx_description
1 polymer ?
#
loop_
_entity_poly.entity_id
_entity_poly.type
_entity_poly.pdbx_seq_one_letter_code
_entity_poly.pdbx_strand_id
1 'polypeptide(L)'
;MAQVAIMCATLARQWRKSSDRLCIGGTFTVPGWKTALANIHKLLKPGRLVMLDEIDPVMFKEELYIRPAAGDGYNLDEFMAGESWISKLNSVYTGFVRKHDFIVGLTLRLGGMLKQAGFTVEDVQSGQGPIGHLCRVRKGIDDRSLSEFTDFSIEGLEFLITRFTAIMRREGTLEAHLGHPVSDDQELQSILAEVRHGLQTEGAICVGACFLARKM
;
A
#
# COMPACT_ATOMS: atom_id res chain seq x y z
N MET A 1 6.99 3.13 2.68
CA MET A 1 7.70 2.49 1.53
C MET A 1 9.10 1.96 1.87
N ALA A 2 9.92 2.67 2.65
CA ALA A 2 11.29 2.21 2.92
C ALA A 2 11.40 0.90 3.71
N GLN A 3 10.57 0.64 4.73
CA GLN A 3 10.62 -0.64 5.44
C GLN A 3 10.10 -1.82 4.62
N VAL A 4 9.12 -1.59 3.74
CA VAL A 4 8.67 -2.60 2.76
C VAL A 4 9.77 -2.83 1.71
N ALA A 5 10.39 -1.77 1.20
CA ALA A 5 11.53 -1.86 0.30
C ALA A 5 12.78 -2.49 0.95
N ILE A 6 13.02 -2.27 2.25
CA ILE A 6 14.11 -2.87 3.04
C ILE A 6 13.79 -4.32 3.38
N MET A 7 12.55 -4.65 3.76
CA MET A 7 12.07 -6.02 3.91
C MET A 7 12.27 -6.78 2.60
N CYS A 8 11.84 -6.19 1.49
CA CYS A 8 12.03 -6.75 0.15
C CYS A 8 13.50 -6.81 -0.24
N ALA A 9 14.35 -5.84 0.13
CA ALA A 9 15.79 -5.90 -0.13
C ALA A 9 16.49 -6.96 0.73
N THR A 10 16.08 -7.14 1.98
CA THR A 10 16.61 -8.14 2.92
C THR A 10 16.18 -9.54 2.51
N LEU A 11 14.91 -9.75 2.17
CA LEU A 11 14.40 -11.00 1.59
C LEU A 11 15.02 -11.27 0.21
N ALA A 12 15.14 -10.25 -0.63
CA ALA A 12 15.84 -10.34 -1.90
C ALA A 12 17.32 -10.71 -1.72
N ARG A 13 17.99 -10.29 -0.63
CA ARG A 13 19.37 -10.68 -0.32
C ARG A 13 19.46 -12.11 0.21
N GLN A 14 18.57 -12.52 1.11
CA GLN A 14 18.54 -13.90 1.62
C GLN A 14 18.25 -14.90 0.49
N TRP A 15 17.40 -14.54 -0.48
CA TRP A 15 16.88 -15.50 -1.47
C TRP A 15 17.60 -15.42 -2.82
N ARG A 16 18.75 -14.73 -2.88
CA ARG A 16 19.52 -14.44 -4.12
C ARG A 16 20.15 -15.66 -4.78
N LYS A 17 19.99 -16.85 -4.19
CA LYS A 17 20.73 -18.05 -4.57
C LYS A 17 19.96 -19.05 -5.45
N SER A 18 18.67 -18.86 -5.79
CA SER A 18 17.93 -19.94 -6.48
C SER A 18 16.71 -19.61 -7.38
N SER A 19 16.32 -18.36 -7.66
CA SER A 19 15.05 -18.11 -8.37
C SER A 19 15.09 -17.04 -9.47
N ASP A 20 14.42 -17.33 -10.60
CA ASP A 20 13.93 -16.36 -11.58
C ASP A 20 12.90 -15.48 -10.87
N ARG A 21 13.19 -14.19 -10.68
CA ARG A 21 12.34 -13.28 -9.91
C ARG A 21 11.46 -12.46 -10.84
N LEU A 22 10.16 -12.57 -10.64
CA LEU A 22 9.18 -11.62 -11.16
C LEU A 22 8.55 -10.89 -9.98
N CYS A 23 8.89 -9.62 -9.82
CA CYS A 23 8.26 -8.73 -8.86
C CYS A 23 7.16 -7.97 -9.60
N ILE A 24 5.92 -8.12 -9.14
CA ILE A 24 4.79 -7.32 -9.58
C ILE A 24 4.30 -6.58 -8.36
N GLY A 25 4.23 -5.25 -8.47
CA GLY A 25 3.57 -4.37 -7.53
C GLY A 25 2.64 -3.47 -8.33
N GLY A 26 1.38 -3.36 -7.94
CA GLY A 26 0.46 -2.47 -8.65
C GLY A 26 -1.00 -2.58 -8.24
N THR A 27 -1.73 -1.47 -8.40
CA THR A 27 -3.17 -1.42 -8.19
C THR A 27 -3.88 -2.00 -9.42
N PHE A 28 -4.29 -3.27 -9.34
CA PHE A 28 -5.17 -3.89 -10.32
C PHE A 28 -6.56 -4.14 -9.73
N THR A 29 -7.54 -4.22 -10.63
CA THR A 29 -8.88 -4.75 -10.32
C THR A 29 -8.81 -6.26 -10.05
N VAL A 30 -9.87 -6.85 -9.47
CA VAL A 30 -9.95 -8.32 -9.29
C VAL A 30 -9.74 -9.09 -10.60
N PRO A 31 -10.39 -8.75 -11.72
CA PRO A 31 -10.11 -9.38 -13.02
C PRO A 31 -8.66 -9.18 -13.49
N GLY A 32 -8.10 -7.99 -13.26
CA GLY A 32 -6.72 -7.67 -13.60
C GLY A 32 -5.73 -8.57 -12.88
N TRP A 33 -5.90 -8.73 -11.57
CA TRP A 33 -5.08 -9.64 -10.76
C TRP A 33 -5.23 -11.11 -11.18
N LYS A 34 -6.45 -11.59 -11.42
CA LYS A 34 -6.67 -12.97 -11.90
C LYS A 34 -5.93 -13.22 -13.22
N THR A 35 -5.99 -12.26 -14.14
CA THR A 35 -5.30 -12.31 -15.43
C THR A 35 -3.78 -12.29 -15.25
N ALA A 36 -3.27 -11.40 -14.41
CA ALA A 36 -1.85 -11.30 -14.10
C ALA A 36 -1.32 -12.62 -13.52
N LEU A 37 -1.96 -13.16 -12.47
CA LEU A 37 -1.56 -14.42 -11.85
C LEU A 37 -1.61 -15.60 -12.82
N ALA A 38 -2.63 -15.67 -13.68
CA ALA A 38 -2.70 -16.70 -14.71
C ALA A 38 -1.54 -16.59 -15.73
N ASN A 39 -1.16 -15.37 -16.11
CA ASN A 39 -0.03 -15.14 -17.02
C ASN A 39 1.30 -15.51 -16.35
N ILE A 40 1.52 -15.12 -15.09
CA ILE A 40 2.69 -15.53 -14.32
C ILE A 40 2.77 -17.05 -14.25
N HIS A 41 1.64 -17.71 -13.94
CA HIS A 41 1.57 -19.16 -13.87
C HIS A 41 1.94 -19.80 -15.22
N LYS A 42 1.47 -19.27 -16.35
CA LYS A 42 1.84 -19.78 -17.69
C LYS A 42 3.32 -19.61 -18.00
N LEU A 43 3.94 -18.49 -17.59
CA LEU A 43 5.33 -18.17 -17.88
C LEU A 43 6.32 -18.97 -17.03
N LEU A 44 5.98 -19.27 -15.77
CA LEU A 44 6.86 -20.00 -14.88
C LEU A 44 6.91 -21.50 -15.22
N LYS A 45 8.09 -22.11 -15.08
CA LYS A 45 8.22 -23.59 -15.10
C LYS A 45 7.69 -24.18 -13.78
N PRO A 46 7.15 -25.42 -13.77
CA PRO A 46 6.77 -26.10 -12.54
C PRO A 46 7.90 -26.10 -11.50
N GLY A 47 7.55 -25.94 -10.23
CA GLY A 47 8.47 -25.88 -9.11
C GLY A 47 9.22 -24.55 -8.94
N ARG A 48 9.05 -23.56 -9.83
CA ARG A 48 9.67 -22.23 -9.70
C ARG A 48 8.93 -21.33 -8.72
N LEU A 49 9.68 -20.42 -8.11
CA LEU A 49 9.20 -19.47 -7.12
C LEU A 49 8.81 -18.14 -7.77
N VAL A 50 7.78 -17.49 -7.21
CA VAL A 50 7.42 -16.09 -7.44
C VAL A 50 7.40 -15.37 -6.09
N MET A 51 7.85 -14.12 -6.11
CA MET A 51 7.80 -13.23 -4.96
C MET A 51 6.97 -12.01 -5.34
N LEU A 52 5.89 -11.77 -4.60
CA LEU A 52 5.00 -10.63 -4.82
C LEU A 52 5.01 -9.75 -3.58
N ASP A 53 5.17 -8.45 -3.76
CA ASP A 53 5.15 -7.46 -2.68
C ASP A 53 4.02 -6.49 -2.94
N GLU A 54 3.17 -6.32 -1.94
CA GLU A 54 1.97 -5.51 -2.04
C GLU A 54 1.77 -4.64 -0.81
N ILE A 55 1.20 -3.46 -1.03
CA ILE A 55 0.87 -2.48 0.00
C ILE A 55 -0.62 -2.19 -0.08
N ASP A 56 -1.29 -2.22 1.07
CA ASP A 56 -2.69 -1.80 1.11
C ASP A 56 -2.80 -0.29 0.95
N PRO A 57 -3.71 0.19 0.09
CA PRO A 57 -3.86 1.61 -0.19
C PRO A 57 -4.71 2.31 0.88
N VAL A 58 -4.35 2.12 2.14
CA VAL A 58 -4.96 2.72 3.32
C VAL A 58 -3.84 3.10 4.27
N MET A 59 -3.91 4.32 4.80
CA MET A 59 -2.97 4.87 5.75
C MET A 59 -3.59 4.90 7.15
N PHE A 60 -2.78 4.59 8.15
CA PHE A 60 -3.21 4.49 9.53
C PHE A 60 -2.37 5.40 10.43
N LYS A 61 -2.99 5.93 11.48
CA LYS A 61 -2.23 6.38 12.66
C LYS A 61 -1.69 5.17 13.42
N GLU A 62 -0.58 5.34 14.12
CA GLU A 62 0.10 4.23 14.80
C GLU A 62 -0.81 3.54 15.82
N GLU A 63 -1.51 4.34 16.60
CA GLU A 63 -2.40 3.91 17.68
C GLU A 63 -3.73 3.32 17.20
N LEU A 64 -4.09 3.53 15.93
CA LEU A 64 -5.39 3.11 15.36
C LEU A 64 -5.30 1.85 14.51
N TYR A 65 -4.09 1.38 14.18
CA TYR A 65 -3.97 0.20 13.33
C TYR A 65 -4.26 -1.09 14.10
N ILE A 66 -5.37 -1.73 13.76
CA ILE A 66 -5.67 -3.11 14.12
C ILE A 66 -5.78 -3.91 12.82
N ARG A 67 -4.93 -4.94 12.67
CA ARG A 67 -4.99 -5.82 11.50
C ARG A 67 -6.36 -6.53 11.47
N PRO A 68 -7.15 -6.38 10.40
CA PRO A 68 -8.40 -7.11 10.29
C PRO A 68 -8.18 -8.62 10.27
N ALA A 69 -9.17 -9.38 10.74
CA ALA A 69 -9.16 -10.83 10.55
C ALA A 69 -9.20 -11.16 9.05
N ALA A 70 -8.66 -12.34 8.69
CA ALA A 70 -8.64 -12.78 7.31
C ALA A 70 -10.08 -12.95 6.79
N GLY A 71 -10.47 -12.11 5.83
CA GLY A 71 -11.81 -12.15 5.20
C GLY A 71 -12.61 -10.86 5.36
N ASP A 72 -12.41 -10.13 6.47
CA ASP A 72 -13.24 -8.96 6.81
C ASP A 72 -12.85 -7.70 6.02
N GLY A 73 -11.58 -7.58 5.62
CA GLY A 73 -11.08 -6.40 4.93
C GLY A 73 -11.02 -5.17 5.83
N TYR A 74 -10.75 -4.00 5.24
CA TYR A 74 -10.75 -2.72 5.95
C TYR A 74 -12.11 -2.02 5.80
N ASN A 75 -12.60 -1.41 6.88
CA ASN A 75 -13.74 -0.51 6.82
C ASN A 75 -13.32 0.85 6.22
N LEU A 76 -13.32 0.94 4.89
CA LEU A 76 -12.76 2.11 4.18
C LEU A 76 -13.49 3.40 4.50
N ASP A 77 -14.82 3.33 4.69
CA ASP A 77 -15.62 4.51 4.95
C ASP A 77 -15.23 5.17 6.27
N GLU A 78 -14.91 4.36 7.30
CA GLU A 78 -14.40 4.83 8.58
C GLU A 78 -13.04 5.53 8.42
N PHE A 79 -12.14 4.99 7.59
CA PHE A 79 -10.82 5.58 7.36
C PHE A 79 -10.83 6.85 6.50
N MET A 80 -11.91 7.10 5.77
CA MET A 80 -12.11 8.30 4.95
C MET A 80 -13.08 9.31 5.60
N ALA A 81 -13.75 8.92 6.67
CA ALA A 81 -14.67 9.79 7.38
C ALA A 81 -13.93 10.77 8.30
N GLY A 82 -14.50 11.98 8.43
CA GLY A 82 -14.02 13.01 9.35
C GLY A 82 -12.96 13.95 8.78
N GLU A 83 -12.67 15.00 9.54
CA GLU A 83 -11.88 16.14 9.08
C GLU A 83 -10.38 16.04 9.41
N SER A 84 -9.93 14.91 9.94
CA SER A 84 -8.52 14.74 10.31
C SER A 84 -7.63 14.67 9.06
N TRP A 85 -6.36 15.05 9.21
CA TRP A 85 -5.39 14.98 8.10
C TRP A 85 -5.25 13.55 7.54
N ILE A 86 -5.36 12.51 8.37
CA ILE A 86 -5.26 11.11 7.93
C ILE A 86 -6.51 10.70 7.15
N SER A 87 -7.69 11.16 7.57
CA SER A 87 -8.96 10.95 6.85
C SER A 87 -8.88 11.62 5.47
N LYS A 88 -8.40 12.87 5.41
CA LYS A 88 -8.18 13.62 4.17
C LYS A 88 -7.20 12.91 3.23
N LEU A 89 -6.09 12.41 3.77
CA LEU A 89 -5.12 11.60 3.03
C LEU A 89 -5.77 10.35 2.42
N ASN A 90 -6.55 9.61 3.20
CA ASN A 90 -7.25 8.41 2.73
C ASN A 90 -8.36 8.74 1.72
N SER A 91 -9.07 9.86 1.87
CA SER A 91 -10.09 10.28 0.89
C SER A 91 -9.51 10.53 -0.49
N VAL A 92 -8.25 10.94 -0.59
CA VAL A 92 -7.53 10.95 -1.87
C VAL A 92 -6.99 9.56 -2.20
N TYR A 93 -6.19 8.97 -1.31
CA TYR A 93 -5.43 7.76 -1.63
C TYR A 93 -6.32 6.52 -1.78
N THR A 94 -7.08 6.19 -0.73
CA THR A 94 -8.06 5.09 -0.72
C THR A 94 -9.24 5.42 -1.62
N GLY A 95 -9.69 6.68 -1.65
CA GLY A 95 -10.79 7.13 -2.50
C GLY A 95 -10.51 6.92 -3.99
N PHE A 96 -9.30 7.24 -4.45
CA PHE A 96 -8.85 6.95 -5.82
C PHE A 96 -8.95 5.45 -6.12
N VAL A 97 -8.39 4.61 -5.25
CA VAL A 97 -8.41 3.15 -5.45
C VAL A 97 -9.83 2.60 -5.49
N ARG A 98 -10.70 3.06 -4.58
CA ARG A 98 -12.12 2.69 -4.55
C ARG A 98 -12.84 3.11 -5.83
N LYS A 99 -12.59 4.31 -6.35
CA LYS A 99 -13.25 4.85 -7.54
C LYS A 99 -12.91 4.06 -8.81
N HIS A 100 -11.71 3.50 -8.88
CA HIS A 100 -11.22 2.73 -10.04
C HIS A 100 -11.33 1.21 -9.86
N ASP A 101 -12.13 0.73 -8.90
CA ASP A 101 -12.36 -0.70 -8.62
C ASP A 101 -11.08 -1.52 -8.37
N PHE A 102 -10.03 -0.85 -7.90
CA PHE A 102 -8.79 -1.51 -7.51
C PHE A 102 -8.98 -2.24 -6.17
N ILE A 103 -8.27 -3.36 -5.98
CA ILE A 103 -8.41 -4.15 -4.75
C ILE A 103 -7.80 -3.37 -3.58
N VAL A 104 -8.62 -3.13 -2.55
CA VAL A 104 -8.15 -2.73 -1.22
C VAL A 104 -8.05 -3.97 -0.32
N GLY A 105 -7.03 -4.03 0.54
CA GLY A 105 -6.80 -5.21 1.38
C GLY A 105 -6.22 -6.38 0.60
N LEU A 106 -5.41 -6.11 -0.43
CA LEU A 106 -4.77 -7.16 -1.21
C LEU A 106 -3.81 -7.99 -0.36
N THR A 107 -3.17 -7.38 0.65
CA THR A 107 -2.31 -8.12 1.59
C THR A 107 -3.09 -9.18 2.40
N LEU A 108 -4.42 -9.07 2.48
CA LEU A 108 -5.31 -10.04 3.14
C LEU A 108 -5.85 -11.09 2.17
N ARG A 109 -5.82 -10.83 0.85
CA ARG A 109 -6.51 -11.61 -0.19
C ARG A 109 -5.57 -12.35 -1.13
N LEU A 110 -4.37 -11.83 -1.36
CA LEU A 110 -3.44 -12.32 -2.39
C LEU A 110 -3.03 -13.77 -2.17
N GLY A 111 -2.85 -14.20 -0.92
CA GLY A 111 -2.56 -15.60 -0.61
C GLY A 111 -3.65 -16.57 -1.09
N GLY A 112 -4.93 -16.19 -0.98
CA GLY A 112 -6.04 -16.97 -1.52
C GLY A 112 -6.08 -16.94 -3.06
N MET A 113 -5.82 -15.77 -3.66
CA MET A 113 -5.78 -15.61 -5.11
C MET A 113 -4.64 -16.42 -5.76
N LEU A 114 -3.48 -16.48 -5.13
CA LEU A 114 -2.34 -17.31 -5.54
C LEU A 114 -2.71 -18.80 -5.55
N LYS A 115 -3.35 -19.28 -4.47
CA LYS A 115 -3.83 -20.67 -4.40
C LYS A 115 -4.83 -20.99 -5.52
N GLN A 116 -5.78 -20.09 -5.77
CA GLN A 116 -6.74 -20.24 -6.87
C GLN A 116 -6.08 -20.26 -8.25
N ALA A 117 -4.95 -19.56 -8.41
CA ALA A 117 -4.18 -19.53 -9.66
C ALA A 117 -3.22 -20.72 -9.83
N GLY A 118 -3.23 -21.71 -8.92
CA GLY A 118 -2.38 -22.91 -9.03
C GLY A 118 -1.01 -22.80 -8.36
N PHE A 119 -0.81 -21.84 -7.46
CA PHE A 119 0.41 -21.73 -6.67
C PHE A 119 0.24 -22.33 -5.27
N THR A 120 1.32 -22.87 -4.71
CA THR A 120 1.47 -23.14 -3.28
C THR A 120 2.11 -21.93 -2.60
N VAL A 121 1.41 -21.30 -1.66
CA VAL A 121 1.99 -20.20 -0.86
C VAL A 121 2.89 -20.81 0.22
N GLU A 122 4.19 -20.52 0.15
CA GLU A 122 5.20 -21.08 1.06
C GLU A 122 5.45 -20.18 2.28
N ASP A 123 5.46 -18.86 2.05
CA ASP A 123 5.71 -17.88 3.11
C ASP A 123 4.90 -16.60 2.85
N VAL A 124 4.47 -15.96 3.92
CA VAL A 124 3.83 -14.64 3.90
C VAL A 124 4.39 -13.83 5.05
N GLN A 125 5.10 -12.75 4.71
CA GLN A 125 5.61 -11.82 5.70
C GLN A 125 4.84 -10.51 5.58
N SER A 126 4.19 -10.11 6.66
CA SER A 126 3.47 -8.83 6.71
C SER A 126 4.18 -7.88 7.63
N GLY A 127 4.16 -6.60 7.28
CA GLY A 127 4.84 -5.56 8.04
C GLY A 127 4.13 -4.23 7.94
N GLN A 128 4.44 -3.39 8.92
CA GLN A 128 4.09 -1.98 8.90
C GLN A 128 5.24 -1.19 8.28
N GLY A 129 4.92 -0.28 7.37
CA GLY A 129 5.86 0.67 6.79
C GLY A 129 5.60 2.07 7.36
N PRO A 130 6.47 2.61 8.21
CA PRO A 130 6.34 3.98 8.67
C PRO A 130 6.58 4.96 7.52
N ILE A 131 5.95 6.13 7.65
CA ILE A 131 6.03 7.27 6.74
C ILE A 131 6.19 8.52 7.61
N GLY A 132 7.04 9.45 7.16
CA GLY A 132 7.26 10.73 7.81
C GLY A 132 7.84 10.59 9.21
N HIS A 133 7.27 11.28 10.19
CA HIS A 133 7.78 11.32 11.57
C HIS A 133 8.05 9.92 12.15
N LEU A 134 7.18 8.94 11.87
CA LEU A 134 7.34 7.57 12.36
C LEU A 134 8.64 6.90 11.89
N CYS A 135 9.24 7.32 10.77
CA CYS A 135 10.55 6.84 10.34
C CYS A 135 11.67 7.25 11.31
N ARG A 136 11.50 8.34 12.07
CA ARG A 136 12.49 8.82 13.04
C ARG A 136 12.45 8.06 14.37
N VAL A 137 11.23 7.69 14.79
CA VAL A 137 10.99 7.09 16.11
C VAL A 137 10.89 5.57 16.08
N ARG A 138 10.61 4.97 14.92
CA ARG A 138 10.55 3.52 14.75
C ARG A 138 11.85 2.96 14.16
N LYS A 139 12.07 1.68 14.46
CA LYS A 139 13.18 0.89 13.92
C LYS A 139 12.67 -0.15 12.94
N GLY A 140 13.51 -0.51 11.98
CA GLY A 140 13.24 -1.56 11.00
C GLY A 140 13.41 -2.98 11.56
N ILE A 141 13.29 -3.97 10.67
CA ILE A 141 13.27 -5.42 10.98
C ILE A 141 14.56 -5.92 11.68
N ASP A 142 15.67 -5.19 11.58
CA ASP A 142 16.94 -5.52 12.24
C ASP A 142 17.41 -4.42 13.22
N ASP A 143 16.48 -3.76 13.91
CA ASP A 143 16.77 -2.64 14.83
C ASP A 143 17.46 -1.43 14.15
N ARG A 144 17.51 -1.40 12.82
CA ARG A 144 18.11 -0.30 12.05
C ARG A 144 17.24 0.94 12.14
N SER A 145 17.88 2.09 12.29
CA SER A 145 17.20 3.38 12.18
C SER A 145 16.56 3.52 10.78
N LEU A 146 15.35 4.05 10.74
CA LEU A 146 14.67 4.40 9.50
C LEU A 146 14.71 5.91 9.23
N SER A 147 15.42 6.69 10.05
CA SER A 147 15.38 8.15 10.03
C SER A 147 15.79 8.76 8.69
N GLU A 148 16.73 8.14 7.98
CA GLU A 148 17.15 8.54 6.63
C GLU A 148 16.03 8.49 5.59
N PHE A 149 14.96 7.73 5.84
CA PHE A 149 13.82 7.59 4.95
C PHE A 149 12.67 8.55 5.26
N THR A 150 12.81 9.43 6.26
CA THR A 150 11.76 10.39 6.65
C THR A 150 11.31 11.19 5.44
N ASP A 151 12.21 11.99 4.87
CA ASP A 151 11.86 12.95 3.82
C ASP A 151 11.48 12.23 2.52
N PHE A 152 12.24 11.19 2.15
CA PHE A 152 11.94 10.34 0.99
C PHE A 152 10.52 9.73 1.06
N SER A 153 10.09 9.29 2.24
CA SER A 153 8.76 8.68 2.40
C SER A 153 7.62 9.70 2.27
N ILE A 154 7.85 10.94 2.72
CA ILE A 154 6.88 12.04 2.58
C ILE A 154 6.79 12.43 1.11
N GLU A 155 7.92 12.73 0.47
CA GLU A 155 7.97 13.14 -0.95
C GLU A 155 7.36 12.09 -1.88
N GLY A 156 7.65 10.80 -1.62
CA GLY A 156 7.08 9.71 -2.39
C GLY A 156 5.56 9.64 -2.28
N LEU A 157 5.00 9.88 -1.10
CA LEU A 157 3.55 9.91 -0.89
C LEU A 157 2.93 11.16 -1.52
N GLU A 158 3.54 12.33 -1.35
CA GLU A 158 3.05 13.58 -1.95
C GLU A 158 3.03 13.54 -3.47
N PHE A 159 4.03 12.92 -4.09
CA PHE A 159 4.02 12.68 -5.52
C PHE A 159 2.76 11.90 -5.95
N LEU A 160 2.42 10.82 -5.23
CA LEU A 160 1.23 10.02 -5.51
C LEU A 160 -0.05 10.82 -5.29
N ILE A 161 -0.17 11.50 -4.14
CA ILE A 161 -1.36 12.30 -3.80
C ILE A 161 -1.56 13.42 -4.83
N THR A 162 -0.52 14.13 -5.23
CA THR A 162 -0.60 15.18 -6.26
C THR A 162 -1.12 14.65 -7.59
N ARG A 163 -0.71 13.43 -7.99
CA ARG A 163 -1.22 12.79 -9.20
C ARG A 163 -2.69 12.40 -9.06
N PHE A 164 -3.07 11.83 -7.92
CA PHE A 164 -4.44 11.37 -7.68
C PHE A 164 -5.42 12.53 -7.57
N THR A 165 -5.07 13.61 -6.86
CA THR A 165 -5.93 14.80 -6.78
C THR A 165 -6.15 15.43 -8.16
N ALA A 166 -5.12 15.50 -9.00
CA ALA A 166 -5.27 16.01 -10.37
C ALA A 166 -6.23 15.14 -11.21
N ILE A 167 -6.13 13.82 -11.11
CA ILE A 167 -7.03 12.89 -11.83
C ILE A 167 -8.46 13.00 -11.29
N MET A 168 -8.65 12.87 -9.98
CA MET A 168 -9.96 12.92 -9.33
C MET A 168 -10.66 14.27 -9.56
N ARG A 169 -9.92 15.37 -9.56
CA ARG A 169 -10.49 16.69 -9.86
C ARG A 169 -11.00 16.78 -11.29
N ARG A 170 -10.23 16.28 -12.27
CA ARG A 170 -10.68 16.22 -13.67
C ARG A 170 -11.93 15.36 -13.84
N GLU A 171 -12.09 14.34 -13.02
CA GLU A 171 -13.25 13.45 -13.02
C GLU A 171 -14.43 13.96 -12.18
N GLY A 172 -14.26 15.07 -11.44
CA GLY A 172 -15.28 15.59 -10.54
C GLY A 172 -15.55 14.71 -9.32
N THR A 173 -14.55 13.94 -8.88
CA THR A 173 -14.65 12.96 -7.78
C THR A 173 -13.74 13.27 -6.61
N LEU A 174 -13.02 14.40 -6.64
CA LEU A 174 -12.13 14.80 -5.56
C LEU A 174 -12.94 15.25 -4.34
N GLU A 175 -12.69 14.61 -3.21
CA GLU A 175 -13.31 14.92 -1.92
C GLU A 175 -12.23 15.26 -0.89
N ALA A 176 -12.52 16.24 -0.03
CA ALA A 176 -11.67 16.60 1.10
C ALA A 176 -11.71 15.50 2.15
N HIS A 177 -12.91 15.01 2.45
CA HIS A 177 -13.18 13.80 3.20
C HIS A 177 -14.48 13.19 2.68
N LEU A 178 -14.82 11.96 3.08
CA LEU A 178 -15.94 11.20 2.50
C LEU A 178 -17.24 12.03 2.43
N GLY A 179 -17.71 12.31 1.21
CA GLY A 179 -18.95 13.06 0.96
C GLY A 179 -18.81 14.59 0.94
N HIS A 180 -17.59 15.13 1.00
CA HIS A 180 -17.31 16.57 0.98
C HIS A 180 -16.46 16.93 -0.25
N PRO A 181 -17.08 17.33 -1.38
CA PRO A 181 -16.35 17.66 -2.60
C PRO A 181 -15.41 18.85 -2.42
N VAL A 182 -14.22 18.77 -3.02
CA VAL A 182 -13.30 19.92 -3.10
C VAL A 182 -13.73 20.85 -4.22
N SER A 183 -13.98 22.10 -3.85
CA SER A 183 -14.63 23.08 -4.72
C SER A 183 -13.64 23.99 -5.47
N ASP A 184 -12.46 24.24 -4.90
CA ASP A 184 -11.47 25.14 -5.50
C ASP A 184 -10.00 24.76 -5.19
N ASP A 185 -9.08 25.51 -5.81
CA ASP A 185 -7.64 25.32 -5.67
C ASP A 185 -7.12 25.64 -4.27
N GLN A 186 -7.71 26.64 -3.61
CA GLN A 186 -7.27 27.07 -2.28
C GLN A 186 -7.57 25.99 -1.25
N GLU A 187 -8.76 25.39 -1.33
CA GLU A 187 -9.17 24.24 -0.51
C GLU A 187 -8.24 23.05 -0.75
N LEU A 188 -7.94 22.71 -2.02
CA LEU A 188 -6.99 21.65 -2.35
C LEU A 188 -5.60 21.91 -1.74
N GLN A 189 -5.06 23.12 -1.89
CA GLN A 189 -3.74 23.44 -1.31
C GLN A 189 -3.76 23.37 0.22
N SER A 190 -4.86 23.78 0.86
CA SER A 190 -5.04 23.66 2.30
C SER A 190 -5.00 22.19 2.75
N ILE A 191 -5.72 21.30 2.06
CA ILE A 191 -5.73 19.87 2.33
C ILE A 191 -4.32 19.27 2.19
N LEU A 192 -3.62 19.57 1.10
CA LEU A 192 -2.27 19.06 0.87
C LEU A 192 -1.28 19.55 1.92
N ALA A 193 -1.37 20.82 2.33
CA ALA A 193 -0.54 21.38 3.39
C ALA A 193 -0.80 20.71 4.74
N GLU A 194 -2.06 20.45 5.07
CA GLU A 194 -2.45 19.76 6.31
C GLU A 194 -1.96 18.31 6.34
N VAL A 195 -2.11 17.58 5.23
CA VAL A 195 -1.59 16.21 5.09
C VAL A 195 -0.07 16.19 5.25
N ARG A 196 0.65 17.09 4.56
CA ARG A 196 2.12 17.21 4.71
C ARG A 196 2.51 17.49 6.15
N HIS A 197 1.82 18.42 6.80
CA HIS A 197 2.08 18.76 8.19
C HIS A 197 1.88 17.54 9.12
N GLY A 198 0.75 16.84 8.99
CA GLY A 198 0.48 15.62 9.76
C GLY A 198 1.53 14.52 9.55
N LEU A 199 2.01 14.33 8.32
CA LEU A 199 3.11 13.40 8.05
C LEU A 199 4.43 13.82 8.71
N GLN A 200 4.71 15.12 8.79
CA GLN A 200 5.94 15.66 9.40
C GLN A 200 5.93 15.60 10.93
N THR A 201 4.77 15.75 11.56
CA THR A 201 4.63 15.85 13.01
C THR A 201 4.21 14.55 13.68
N GLU A 202 3.27 13.82 13.08
CA GLU A 202 2.71 12.56 13.62
C GLU A 202 3.23 11.35 12.82
N GLY A 203 3.26 11.46 11.49
CA GLY A 203 3.58 10.36 10.58
C GLY A 203 2.42 9.37 10.39
N ALA A 204 2.61 8.43 9.47
CA ALA A 204 1.60 7.43 9.12
C ALA A 204 2.20 6.04 8.99
N ILE A 205 1.34 5.01 9.07
CA ILE A 205 1.68 3.63 8.78
C ILE A 205 0.95 3.20 7.50
N CYS A 206 1.69 2.59 6.58
CA CYS A 206 1.11 1.74 5.54
C CYS A 206 1.31 0.26 5.89
N VAL A 207 0.43 -0.61 5.43
CA VAL A 207 0.56 -2.07 5.64
C VAL A 207 1.02 -2.72 4.35
N GLY A 208 2.06 -3.54 4.44
CA GLY A 208 2.55 -4.31 3.31
C GLY A 208 2.67 -5.79 3.63
N ALA A 209 2.68 -6.62 2.59
CA ALA A 209 2.99 -8.03 2.70
C ALA A 209 3.78 -8.53 1.48
N CYS A 210 4.80 -9.34 1.77
CA CYS A 210 5.57 -10.09 0.79
C CYS A 210 5.11 -11.55 0.81
N PHE A 211 4.78 -12.08 -0.36
CA PHE A 211 4.32 -13.44 -0.58
C PHE A 211 5.37 -14.21 -1.36
N LEU A 212 5.77 -15.36 -0.84
CA LEU A 212 6.51 -16.37 -1.60
C LEU A 212 5.56 -17.48 -1.99
N ALA A 213 5.50 -17.77 -3.28
CA ALA A 213 4.69 -18.86 -3.80
C ALA A 213 5.44 -19.69 -4.83
N ARG A 214 5.15 -20.99 -4.86
CA ARG A 214 5.71 -21.93 -5.83
C ARG A 214 4.64 -22.33 -6.83
N LYS A 215 5.00 -22.35 -8.11
CA LYS A 215 4.14 -22.96 -9.14
C LYS A 215 4.11 -24.47 -8.94
N MET A 216 2.91 -25.04 -8.88
CA MET A 216 2.71 -26.50 -8.88
C MET A 216 3.08 -27.12 -10.24
#